data_AF-Q03VJ4-F1
#
_entry.id   AF-Q03VJ4-F1
#
_cell.length_a   1.000
_cell.length_b   1.000
_cell.length_c   1.000
_cell.angle_alpha   90.00
_cell.angle_beta   90.00
_cell.angle_gamma   90.00
#
_symmetry.space_group_name_H-M   'P 1'
#
loop_
_entity.id
_entity.type
_entity.pdbx_description
1 polymer ?
#
loop_
_entity_poly.entity_id
_entity_poly.type
_entity_poly.pdbx_seq_one_letter_code
_entity_poly.pdbx_strand_id
1 'polypeptide(L)' 'MVETITREYQYLYFYVDGNKKIPVVTGATRDLNLAIFPHKGLVRKIFDDFNIKADLFVWIDGTEFLVKRNEEITCRLKNI' A
#
# COMPACT_ATOMS: atom_id res chain seq x y z
N MET A 1 -26.27 2.96 -20.94
CA MET A 1 -26.00 3.53 -19.59
C MET A 1 -24.80 2.77 -19.07
N VAL A 2 -23.62 3.40 -19.01
CA VAL A 2 -22.42 2.75 -18.48
C VAL A 2 -22.58 2.71 -16.97
N GLU A 3 -22.87 1.53 -16.43
CA GLU A 3 -22.76 1.29 -15.00
C GLU A 3 -21.29 1.47 -14.64
N THR A 4 -20.96 2.64 -14.10
CA THR A 4 -19.65 2.87 -13.48
C THR A 4 -19.62 1.99 -12.24
N ILE A 5 -19.13 0.75 -12.41
CA ILE A 5 -18.90 -0.19 -11.32
C ILE A 5 -18.04 0.55 -10.31
N THR A 6 -18.67 0.97 -9.21
CA THR A 6 -17.98 1.63 -8.12
C THR A 6 -17.27 0.54 -7.33
N ARG A 7 -16.16 0.05 -7.88
CA ARG A 7 -15.31 -0.91 -7.21
C ARG A 7 -14.50 -0.15 -6.19
N GLU A 8 -14.84 -0.33 -4.93
CA GLU A 8 -14.04 0.16 -3.82
C GLU A 8 -12.88 -0.82 -3.60
N TYR A 9 -11.66 -0.33 -3.75
CA TYR A 9 -10.44 -1.08 -3.50
C TYR A 9 -10.02 -0.89 -2.06
N GLN A 10 -10.11 -1.97 -1.29
CA GLN A 10 -9.56 -2.03 0.04
C GLN A 10 -8.04 -2.17 -0.04
N TYR A 11 -7.33 -1.35 0.73
CA TYR A 11 -5.88 -1.38 0.82
C TYR A 11 -5.42 -1.52 2.26
N LEU A 12 -4.31 -2.25 2.45
CA LEU A 12 -3.63 -2.41 3.73
C LEU A 12 -2.16 -2.10 3.55
N TYR A 13 -1.69 -1.03 4.17
CA TYR A 13 -0.27 -0.79 4.39
C TYR A 13 0.20 -1.64 5.56
N PHE A 14 1.31 -2.34 5.36
CA PHE A 14 2.00 -3.10 6.40
C PHE A 14 3.50 -3.06 6.15
N TYR A 15 4.30 -3.13 7.20
CA TYR A 15 5.75 -3.33 7.07
C TYR A 15 6.13 -4.70 7.63
N VAL A 16 7.29 -5.20 7.21
CA VAL A 16 7.80 -6.49 7.69
C VAL A 16 8.93 -6.20 8.68
N ASP A 17 8.73 -6.58 9.93
CA ASP A 17 9.76 -6.55 10.97
C ASP A 17 10.15 -7.98 11.34
N GLY A 18 11.38 -8.38 10.98
CA GLY A 18 11.82 -9.76 11.06
C GLY A 18 10.93 -10.70 10.23
N ASN A 19 10.17 -11.56 10.90
CA ASN A 19 9.25 -12.52 10.27
C ASN A 19 7.76 -12.18 10.53
N LYS A 20 7.47 -10.98 11.00
CA LYS A 20 6.11 -10.50 11.30
C LYS A 20 5.68 -9.41 10.33
N LYS A 21 4.49 -9.56 9.76
CA LYS A 21 3.81 -8.49 9.01
C LYS A 21 3.03 -7.62 10.01
N ILE A 22 3.37 -6.34 10.08
CA ILE A 22 2.76 -5.40 11.02
C ILE A 22 1.89 -4.44 10.21
N PRO A 23 0.55 -4.52 10.34
CA PRO A 23 -0.36 -3.60 9.67
C PRO A 23 -0.23 -2.20 10.28
N VAL A 24 -0.17 -1.18 9.43
CA VAL A 24 -0.04 0.24 9.85
C VAL A 24 -1.27 1.05 9.48
N VAL A 25 -1.74 0.95 8.24
CA VAL A 25 -2.89 1.73 7.77
C VAL A 25 -3.78 0.83 6.94
N THR A 26 -5.07 0.83 7.25
CA THR A 26 -6.11 0.25 6.39
C THR A 26 -6.96 1.37 5.83
N GLY A 27 -7.47 1.17 4.62
CA GLY A 27 -8.40 2.09 4.03
C GLY A 27 -9.08 1.49 2.83
N ALA A 28 -10.01 2.25 2.28
CA ALA A 28 -10.72 1.87 1.08
C ALA A 28 -10.77 3.10 0.16
N THR A 29 -10.50 2.89 -1.12
CA THR A 29 -10.51 3.96 -2.11
C THR A 29 -11.20 3.50 -3.38
N ARG A 30 -11.91 4.43 -4.01
CA ARG A 30 -12.52 4.21 -5.32
C ARG A 30 -11.50 4.38 -6.46
N ASP A 31 -10.35 4.96 -6.14
CA ASP A 31 -9.24 5.21 -7.06
C ASP A 31 -8.11 4.22 -6.82
N LEU A 32 -8.02 3.21 -7.69
CA LEU A 32 -6.94 2.21 -7.65
C LEU A 32 -5.56 2.88 -7.72
N ASN A 33 -5.44 3.97 -8.47
CA ASN A 33 -4.19 4.68 -8.62
C ASN A 33 -3.73 5.32 -7.30
N LEU A 34 -4.67 5.88 -6.52
CA LEU A 34 -4.38 6.38 -5.16
C LEU A 34 -4.10 5.26 -4.16
N ALA A 35 -4.69 4.07 -4.37
CA ALA A 35 -4.43 2.89 -3.56
C ALA A 35 -2.98 2.43 -3.72
N ILE A 36 -2.55 2.25 -4.99
CA ILE A 36 -1.24 1.71 -5.36
C ILE A 36 -0.15 2.78 -5.21
N PHE A 37 -0.45 4.02 -5.60
CA PHE A 37 0.44 5.17 -5.56
C PHE A 37 -0.08 6.23 -4.58
N PRO A 38 0.04 5.98 -3.27
CA PRO A 38 -0.30 6.97 -2.26
C PRO A 38 0.49 8.27 -2.48
N HIS A 39 -0.13 9.39 -2.13
CA HIS A 39 0.55 10.68 -2.09
C HIS A 39 1.84 10.59 -1.26
N LYS A 40 2.93 11.18 -1.77
CA LYS A 40 4.26 11.18 -1.12
C LYS A 40 4.22 11.59 0.36
N GLY A 41 3.32 12.52 0.70
CA GLY A 41 3.10 12.97 2.07
C GLY A 41 2.55 11.88 3.00
N LEU A 42 1.70 10.99 2.50
CA LEU A 42 1.10 9.90 3.29
C LEU A 42 2.14 8.81 3.59
N VAL A 43 2.90 8.37 2.58
CA VAL A 43 3.98 7.38 2.76
C VAL A 43 5.02 7.90 3.75
N ARG A 44 5.49 9.14 3.54
CA ARG A 44 6.48 9.74 4.43
C ARG A 44 5.97 9.85 5.87
N LYS A 45 4.70 10.24 6.06
CA LYS A 45 4.08 10.24 7.40
C LYS A 45 4.07 8.85 8.02
N ILE A 46 3.70 7.81 7.29
CA ILE A 46 3.67 6.43 7.83
C ILE A 46 5.09 5.99 8.25
N PHE A 47 6.10 6.27 7.43
CA PHE A 47 7.49 5.95 7.76
C PHE A 47 8.00 6.69 9.00
N ASP A 48 7.64 7.96 9.14
CA ASP A 48 8.07 8.82 10.24
C ASP A 48 7.34 8.47 11.56
N ASP A 49 6.01 8.35 11.49
CA ASP A 49 5.12 8.10 12.64
C ASP A 49 5.39 6.72 13.28
N PHE A 50 5.58 5.70 12.44
CA PHE A 50 5.87 4.33 12.89
C PHE A 50 7.38 4.02 12.96
N ASN A 51 8.26 5.00 12.68
CA ASN A 51 9.72 4.84 12.65
C ASN A 51 10.17 3.58 11.88
N ILE A 52 9.53 3.31 10.74
CA ILE A 52 9.71 2.07 9.99
C ILE A 52 11.08 2.09 9.33
N LYS A 53 12.02 1.27 9.79
CA LYS A 53 13.34 1.11 9.14
C LYS A 53 13.36 0.03 8.05
N ALA A 54 12.27 -0.73 7.95
CA ALA A 54 12.10 -1.81 6.98
C ALA A 54 11.38 -1.34 5.71
N ASP A 55 11.20 -2.27 4.77
CA ASP A 55 10.37 -2.07 3.59
C ASP A 55 8.88 -1.99 3.97
N LEU A 56 8.18 -1.00 3.41
CA LEU A 56 6.73 -0.85 3.52
C LEU A 56 6.07 -1.54 2.32
N PHE A 57 4.97 -2.23 2.57
CA PHE A 57 4.18 -2.91 1.55
C PHE A 57 2.74 -2.42 1.61
N VAL A 58 2.06 -2.42 0.46
CA VAL A 58 0.63 -2.20 0.39
C VAL A 58 -0.03 -3.41 -0.26
N TRP A 59 -1.06 -3.94 0.38
CA TRP A 59 -1.86 -5.05 -0.13
C TRP A 59 -3.20 -4.52 -0.63
N ILE A 60 -3.52 -4.79 -1.89
CA ILE A 60 -4.74 -4.30 -2.56
C ILE A 60 -5.27 -5.43 -3.43
N ASP A 61 -6.54 -5.82 -3.22
CA ASP A 61 -7.24 -6.81 -4.04
C ASP A 61 -6.44 -8.12 -4.27
N GLY A 62 -5.75 -8.62 -3.23
CA GLY A 62 -4.92 -9.82 -3.33
C GLY A 62 -3.48 -9.60 -3.82
N THR A 63 -3.14 -8.41 -4.30
CA THR A 63 -1.80 -8.07 -4.80
C THR A 63 -0.99 -7.30 -3.76
N GLU A 64 0.26 -7.70 -3.51
CA GLU A 64 1.21 -6.99 -2.65
C GLU A 64 2.12 -6.08 -3.51
N PHE A 65 2.24 -4.82 -3.14
CA PHE A 65 3.13 -3.85 -3.79
C PHE A 65 4.18 -3.36 -2.78
N LEU A 66 5.43 -3.26 -3.21
CA LEU A 66 6.51 -2.73 -2.39
C LEU A 66 6.54 -1.21 -2.53
N VAL A 67 6.44 -0.50 -1.40
CA VAL A 67 6.48 0.95 -1.30
C VAL A 67 7.81 1.35 -0.68
N LYS A 68 8.77 1.80 -1.50
CA LYS A 68 10.06 2.25 -0.99
C LYS A 68 10.00 3.69 -0.46
N ARG A 69 10.88 3.98 0.49
CA ARG A 69 11.04 5.29 1.12
C ARG A 69 11.42 6.41 0.13
N ASN A 70 12.05 6.05 -1.00
CA ASN A 70 12.49 6.96 -2.07
C ASN A 70 11.53 6.99 -3.28
N GLU A 71 10.23 6.82 -3.07
CA GLU A 71 9.21 7.09 -4.12
C GLU A 71 9.17 6.08 -5.27
N GLU A 72 9.99 5.03 -5.24
CA GLU A 72 9.85 3.88 -6.13
C GLU A 72 8.84 2.88 -5.55
N ILE A 73 7.64 2.90 -6.11
CA ILE A 73 6.69 1.81 -5.91
C ILE A 73 7.02 0.75 -6.95
N THR A 74 7.56 -0.37 -6.47
CA THR A 74 7.87 -1.50 -7.32
C THR A 74 6.77 -2.54 -7.14
N CYS A 75 6.02 -2.82 -8.20
CA CYS A 75 5.08 -3.92 -8.21
C CYS A 75 5.86 -5.23 -8.11
N ARG A 76 5.87 -5.86 -6.93
CA ARG A 76 6.30 -7.25 -6.79
C ARG A 76 5.06 -8.11 -6.89
N LEU A 77 4.68 -8.46 -8.12
CA LEU A 77 3.77 -9.55 -8.37
C LEU A 77 4.39 -10.81 -7.77
N LYS A 78 3.93 -11.20 -6.59
CA LYS A 78 4.23 -12.50 -6.02
C LYS A 78 3.44 -13.52 -6.86
N ASN A 79 4.04 -13.97 -7.94
CA ASN A 79 3.52 -15.06 -8.75
C ASN A 79 3.56 -16.31 -7.83
N ILE A 80 2.39 -16.70 -7.33
CA ILE A 80 2.17 -18.00 -6.70
C ILE A 80 2.14 -19.06 -7.79
#